data_AF-A0A1S1LX08-F1
#
_entry.id   AF-A0A1S1LX08-F1
#
_cell.length_a   1.000
_cell.length_b   1.000
_cell.length_c   1.000
_cell.angle_alpha   90.00
_cell.angle_beta   90.00
_cell.angle_gamma   90.00
#
_symmetry.space_group_name_H-M   'P 1'
#
loop_
_entity.id
_entity.type
_entity.pdbx_description
1 polymer ?
#
loop_
_entity_poly.entity_id
_entity_poly.type
_entity_poly.pdbx_seq_one_letter_code
_entity_poly.pdbx_strand_id
1 'polypeptide(L)'
;MANPRATDEDLTAKARIRNTALDLYAQYGEERISLRAVASAAGVTLGLVQHHFKTKAGLRQAVDQLVVDYHVEALRSVDEEKDPRKLAAARDAAVVAMLKANPPIVNYVRRAVLEPSEEQLSMLTALIQLTRDEV
;
A
#
# COMPACT_ATOMS: atom_id res chain seq x y z
N MET A 1 0.48 -4.25 -17.08
CA MET A 1 0.51 -3.55 -15.78
C MET A 1 1.23 -4.44 -14.79
N ALA A 2 2.31 -3.96 -14.18
CA ALA A 2 2.98 -4.68 -13.10
C ALA A 2 2.01 -4.74 -11.91
N ASN A 3 1.84 -5.92 -11.31
CA ASN A 3 1.06 -6.05 -10.09
C ASN A 3 1.97 -5.71 -8.89
N PRO A 4 1.73 -4.61 -8.14
CA PRO A 4 2.58 -4.23 -7.01
C PRO A 4 2.69 -5.31 -5.92
N ARG A 5 1.73 -6.24 -5.87
CA ARG A 5 1.77 -7.39 -4.95
C ARG A 5 2.79 -8.48 -5.33
N ALA A 6 3.33 -8.49 -6.55
CA ALA A 6 4.11 -9.58 -7.11
C ALA A 6 5.33 -9.10 -7.92
N THR A 7 6.09 -8.13 -7.39
CA THR A 7 7.35 -7.68 -8.02
C THR A 7 8.44 -8.75 -7.90
N ASP A 8 9.24 -8.94 -8.95
CA ASP A 8 10.27 -9.99 -9.06
C ASP A 8 11.40 -9.84 -8.01
N GLU A 9 11.58 -8.65 -7.43
CA GLU A 9 12.58 -8.36 -6.39
C GLU A 9 12.15 -8.82 -4.99
N ASP A 10 10.87 -9.15 -4.78
CA ASP A 10 10.41 -9.71 -3.52
C ASP A 10 10.52 -11.25 -3.53
N LEU A 11 11.44 -11.79 -2.71
CA LEU A 11 11.36 -13.18 -2.29
C LEU A 11 9.92 -13.46 -1.83
N THR A 12 9.24 -14.45 -2.44
CA THR A 12 7.78 -14.65 -2.32
C THR A 12 7.28 -14.66 -0.87
N ALA A 13 8.11 -15.04 0.12
CA ALA A 13 7.79 -14.93 1.54
C ALA A 13 7.59 -13.48 2.01
N LYS A 14 8.47 -12.54 1.65
CA LYS A 14 8.38 -11.13 2.03
C LYS A 14 7.12 -10.48 1.46
N ALA A 15 6.88 -10.63 0.14
CA ALA A 15 5.66 -10.15 -0.51
C ALA A 15 4.40 -10.78 0.11
N ARG A 16 4.38 -12.09 0.35
CA ARG A 16 3.25 -12.78 0.98
C ARG A 16 2.94 -12.24 2.37
N ILE A 17 3.96 -12.01 3.20
CA ILE A 17 3.78 -11.42 4.54
C ILE A 17 3.22 -10.00 4.44
N ARG A 18 3.80 -9.14 3.58
CA ARG A 18 3.32 -7.76 3.37
C ARG A 18 1.88 -7.73 2.88
N ASN A 19 1.54 -8.54 1.88
CA ASN A 19 0.20 -8.58 1.29
C ASN A 19 -0.82 -9.09 2.33
N THR A 20 -0.46 -10.12 3.10
CA THR A 20 -1.30 -10.63 4.20
C THR A 20 -1.50 -9.56 5.28
N ALA A 21 -0.45 -8.81 5.62
CA ALA A 21 -0.53 -7.73 6.59
C ALA A 21 -1.45 -6.61 6.11
N LEU A 22 -1.37 -6.20 4.83
CA LEU A 22 -2.30 -5.23 4.24
C LEU A 22 -3.76 -5.67 4.43
N ASP A 23 -4.07 -6.93 4.11
CA ASP A 23 -5.45 -7.43 4.19
C ASP A 23 -5.95 -7.47 5.63
N LEU A 24 -5.11 -7.92 6.58
CA LEU A 24 -5.44 -7.93 8.00
C LEU A 24 -5.60 -6.52 8.58
N TYR A 25 -4.70 -5.59 8.25
CA TYR A 25 -4.75 -4.21 8.73
C TYR A 25 -5.96 -3.47 8.13
N ALA A 26 -6.27 -3.70 6.86
CA ALA A 26 -7.46 -3.15 6.21
C ALA A 26 -8.75 -3.63 6.90
N GLN A 27 -8.83 -4.91 7.25
CA GLN A 27 -10.02 -5.51 7.86
C GLN A 27 -10.19 -5.11 9.33
N TYR A 28 -9.13 -5.28 10.14
CA TYR A 28 -9.23 -5.23 11.60
C TYR A 28 -8.58 -4.01 12.25
N GLY A 29 -7.82 -3.22 11.48
CA GLY A 29 -6.96 -2.16 12.01
C GLY A 29 -5.61 -2.70 12.49
N GLU A 30 -4.56 -1.92 12.33
CA GLU A 30 -3.20 -2.33 12.66
C GLU A 30 -3.04 -2.69 14.15
N GLU A 31 -3.56 -1.85 15.05
CA GLU A 31 -3.35 -1.99 16.50
C GLU A 31 -3.71 -3.39 17.02
N ARG A 32 -4.81 -3.96 16.49
CA ARG A 32 -5.35 -5.25 16.90
C ARG A 32 -4.59 -6.45 16.36
N ILE A 33 -3.69 -6.24 15.39
CA ILE A 33 -3.00 -7.32 14.69
C ILE A 33 -1.56 -7.42 15.18
N SER A 34 -1.18 -8.61 15.67
CA SER A 34 0.19 -8.89 16.10
C SER A 34 1.03 -9.49 14.97
N LEU A 35 2.36 -9.42 15.07
CA LEU A 35 3.27 -10.09 14.12
C LEU A 35 3.05 -11.62 14.06
N ARG A 36 2.61 -12.24 15.18
CA ARG A 36 2.24 -13.66 15.19
C ARG A 36 0.97 -13.94 14.40
N ALA A 37 -0.03 -13.07 14.50
CA ALA A 37 -1.26 -13.19 13.73
C ALA A 37 -0.97 -13.09 12.22
N VAL A 38 -0.12 -12.14 11.81
CA VAL A 38 0.34 -12.03 10.42
C VAL A 38 1.10 -13.29 9.99
N ALA A 39 2.06 -13.76 10.79
CA ALA A 39 2.83 -14.96 10.46
C ALA A 39 1.93 -16.18 10.24
N SER A 40 0.97 -16.39 11.16
CA SER A 40 0.00 -17.48 11.08
C SER A 40 -0.88 -17.38 9.83
N ALA A 41 -1.38 -16.19 9.50
CA ALA A 41 -2.21 -15.98 8.32
C ALA A 41 -1.42 -16.13 7.01
N ALA A 42 -0.14 -15.74 7.02
CA ALA A 42 0.75 -15.85 5.87
C ALA A 42 1.34 -17.27 5.69
N GLY A 43 1.09 -18.19 6.63
CA GLY A 43 1.61 -19.56 6.60
C GLY A 43 3.13 -19.64 6.83
N VAL A 44 3.69 -18.73 7.64
CA VAL A 44 5.14 -18.65 7.92
C VAL A 44 5.42 -18.58 9.41
N THR A 45 6.69 -18.72 9.80
CA THR A 45 7.10 -18.58 11.21
C THR A 45 7.21 -17.11 11.62
N LEU A 46 7.01 -16.80 12.91
CA LEU A 46 7.27 -15.45 13.45
C LEU A 46 8.71 -15.01 13.18
N GLY A 47 9.67 -15.93 13.28
CA GLY A 47 11.08 -15.67 13.00
C GLY A 47 11.32 -15.19 11.57
N LEU A 48 10.59 -15.72 10.58
CA LEU A 48 10.69 -15.28 9.19
C LEU A 48 10.13 -13.85 9.01
N VAL A 49 9.03 -13.52 9.69
CA VAL A 49 8.50 -12.15 9.70
C VAL A 49 9.49 -11.17 10.32
N GLN A 50 10.06 -11.52 11.48
CA GLN A 50 11.07 -10.69 12.15
C GLN A 50 12.36 -10.59 11.33
N HIS A 51 12.73 -11.63 10.61
CA HIS A 51 13.90 -11.59 9.72
C HIS A 51 13.74 -10.52 8.64
N HIS A 52 12.58 -10.45 7.98
CA HIS A 52 12.31 -9.51 6.88
C HIS A 52 12.02 -8.09 7.35
N PHE A 53 11.19 -7.93 8.40
CA PHE A 53 10.63 -6.62 8.75
C PHE A 53 11.18 -6.05 10.06
N LYS A 54 11.88 -6.87 10.86
CA LYS A 54 12.45 -6.55 12.19
C LYS A 54 11.40 -6.23 13.27
N THR A 55 10.50 -5.29 13.00
CA THR A 55 9.50 -4.77 13.94
C THR A 55 8.12 -4.71 13.28
N LYS A 56 7.08 -4.50 14.10
CA LYS A 56 5.72 -4.26 13.60
C LYS A 56 5.65 -2.96 12.77
N ALA A 57 6.36 -1.92 13.21
CA ALA A 57 6.50 -0.67 12.47
C ALA A 57 7.18 -0.87 11.10
N GLY A 58 8.23 -1.69 11.01
CA GLY A 58 8.87 -2.02 9.73
C GLY A 58 7.93 -2.76 8.76
N LEU A 59 7.08 -3.64 9.29
CA LEU A 59 6.04 -4.29 8.48
C LEU A 59 4.96 -3.28 8.03
N ARG A 60 4.55 -2.37 8.93
CA ARG A 60 3.61 -1.29 8.61
C ARG A 60 4.14 -0.40 7.50
N GLN A 61 5.39 0.06 7.60
CA GLN A 61 6.03 0.86 6.56
C GLN A 61 6.07 0.14 5.20
N ALA A 62 6.32 -1.17 5.19
CA ALA A 62 6.28 -1.94 3.95
C ALA A 62 4.86 -2.01 3.34
N VAL A 63 3.82 -2.06 4.17
CA VAL A 63 2.42 -1.99 3.71
C VAL A 63 2.10 -0.60 3.18
N ASP A 64 2.52 0.46 3.86
CA ASP A 64 2.35 1.85 3.40
C ASP A 64 3.04 2.07 2.05
N GLN A 65 4.27 1.56 1.88
CA GLN A 65 4.99 1.61 0.61
C GLN A 65 4.23 0.87 -0.51
N LEU A 66 3.66 -0.30 -0.23
CA LEU A 66 2.85 -1.02 -1.23
C LEU A 66 1.66 -0.17 -1.69
N VAL A 67 0.99 0.55 -0.80
CA VAL A 67 -0.13 1.45 -1.16
C VAL A 67 0.34 2.61 -2.04
N VAL A 68 1.52 3.16 -1.75
CA VAL A 68 2.17 4.18 -2.58
C VAL A 68 2.49 3.60 -3.97
N ASP A 69 3.04 2.40 -4.04
CA ASP A 69 3.39 1.75 -5.31
C ASP A 69 2.16 1.53 -6.19
N TYR A 70 1.02 1.17 -5.60
CA TYR A 70 -0.25 1.10 -6.33
C TYR A 70 -0.68 2.44 -6.97
N HIS A 71 -0.46 3.56 -6.28
CA HIS A 71 -0.75 4.88 -6.84
C HIS A 71 0.23 5.23 -7.95
N VAL A 72 1.52 5.01 -7.73
CA VAL A 72 2.57 5.26 -8.73
C VAL A 72 2.31 4.46 -10.01
N GLU A 73 1.96 3.17 -9.90
CA GLU A 73 1.65 2.33 -11.07
C GLU A 73 0.36 2.76 -11.76
N ALA A 74 -0.65 3.24 -11.03
CA ALA A 74 -1.85 3.81 -11.65
C ALA A 74 -1.53 5.07 -12.45
N LEU A 75 -0.70 5.97 -11.89
CA LEU A 75 -0.27 7.20 -12.55
C LEU A 75 0.58 6.92 -13.81
N ARG A 76 1.50 5.95 -13.72
CA ARG A 76 2.34 5.50 -14.85
C ARG A 76 1.57 4.78 -15.95
N SER A 77 0.37 4.26 -15.65
CA SER A 77 -0.46 3.60 -16.66
C SER A 77 -1.13 4.55 -17.64
N VAL A 78 -1.07 5.86 -17.38
CA VAL A 78 -1.59 6.91 -18.25
C VAL A 78 -0.49 7.34 -19.21
N ASP A 79 -0.80 7.31 -20.50
CA ASP A 79 0.10 7.79 -21.55
C ASP A 79 0.40 9.29 -21.41
N GLU A 80 1.52 9.73 -21.98
CA GLU A 80 1.88 11.15 -22.03
C GLU A 80 0.80 11.97 -22.75
N GLU A 81 0.35 13.06 -22.11
CA GLU A 81 -0.63 13.99 -22.67
C GLU A 81 -0.09 15.43 -22.55
N LYS A 82 -0.23 16.21 -23.62
CA LYS A 82 0.33 17.56 -23.75
C LYS A 82 -0.53 18.62 -23.08
N ASP A 83 -1.84 18.37 -22.95
CA ASP A 83 -2.75 19.23 -22.21
C ASP A 83 -2.75 18.84 -20.71
N PRO A 84 -2.23 19.69 -19.81
CA PRO A 84 -2.14 19.36 -18.38
C PRO A 84 -3.49 19.02 -17.74
N ARG A 85 -4.58 19.63 -18.20
CA ARG A 85 -5.92 19.35 -17.65
C ARG A 85 -6.42 17.97 -18.04
N LYS A 86 -6.14 17.55 -19.28
CA LYS A 86 -6.50 16.21 -19.75
C LYS A 86 -5.65 15.15 -19.08
N LEU A 87 -4.35 15.42 -18.90
CA LEU A 87 -3.45 14.53 -18.18
C LEU A 87 -3.92 14.32 -16.73
N ALA A 88 -4.22 15.40 -16.01
CA ALA A 88 -4.74 15.34 -14.64
C ALA A 88 -6.05 14.52 -14.57
N ALA A 89 -7.02 14.80 -15.45
CA ALA A 89 -8.28 14.07 -15.48
C ALA A 89 -8.10 12.57 -15.79
N ALA A 90 -7.17 12.22 -16.68
CA ALA A 90 -6.85 10.83 -16.99
C ALA A 90 -6.18 10.11 -15.81
N ARG A 91 -5.27 10.77 -15.12
CA ARG A 91 -4.62 10.26 -13.89
C ARG A 91 -5.60 10.07 -12.75
N ASP A 92 -6.51 11.02 -12.53
CA ASP A 92 -7.60 10.89 -11.57
C ASP A 92 -8.46 9.65 -11.88
N ALA A 93 -8.84 9.47 -13.16
CA ALA A 93 -9.60 8.31 -13.59
C ALA A 93 -8.85 6.99 -13.36
N ALA A 94 -7.53 6.96 -13.61
CA ALA A 94 -6.69 5.78 -13.38
C ALA A 94 -6.59 5.43 -11.88
N VAL A 95 -6.38 6.43 -11.00
CA VAL A 95 -6.37 6.23 -9.55
C VAL A 95 -7.73 5.73 -9.06
N VAL A 96 -8.84 6.32 -9.53
CA VAL A 96 -10.19 5.87 -9.20
C VAL A 96 -10.42 4.41 -9.62
N ALA A 97 -9.96 4.03 -10.82
CA ALA A 97 -10.06 2.65 -11.29
C ALA A 97 -9.24 1.68 -10.42
N MET A 98 -8.01 2.06 -10.06
CA MET A 98 -7.15 1.30 -9.17
C MET A 98 -7.81 1.10 -7.79
N LEU A 99 -8.35 2.16 -7.19
CA LEU A 99 -9.01 2.07 -5.89
C LEU A 99 -10.24 1.17 -5.93
N LYS A 100 -11.07 1.26 -6.98
CA LYS A 100 -12.23 0.38 -7.17
C LYS A 100 -11.82 -1.09 -7.32
N ALA A 101 -10.71 -1.36 -8.01
CA ALA A 101 -10.20 -2.71 -8.20
C ALA A 101 -9.53 -3.30 -6.95
N ASN A 102 -9.14 -2.45 -5.98
CA ASN A 102 -8.39 -2.86 -4.79
C ASN A 102 -9.07 -2.41 -3.47
N PRO A 103 -10.22 -2.98 -3.08
CA PRO A 103 -10.94 -2.60 -1.85
C PRO A 103 -10.11 -2.64 -0.54
N PRO A 104 -9.14 -3.57 -0.34
CA PRO A 104 -8.28 -3.54 0.84
C PRO A 104 -7.47 -2.25 0.96
N ILE A 105 -7.01 -1.67 -0.15
CA ILE A 105 -6.28 -0.40 -0.14
C ILE A 105 -7.18 0.72 0.35
N VAL A 106 -8.41 0.80 -0.17
CA VAL A 106 -9.39 1.81 0.23
C VAL A 106 -9.67 1.72 1.74
N ASN A 107 -9.91 0.50 2.25
CA ASN A 107 -10.17 0.28 3.67
C ASN A 107 -8.98 0.67 4.55
N TYR A 108 -7.76 0.34 4.10
CA TYR A 108 -6.53 0.68 4.79
C TYR A 108 -6.30 2.19 4.85
N VAL A 109 -6.39 2.88 3.71
CA VAL A 109 -6.26 4.34 3.63
C VAL A 109 -7.35 5.03 4.46
N ARG A 110 -8.61 4.58 4.38
CA ARG A 110 -9.70 5.12 5.21
C ARG A 110 -9.36 5.04 6.70
N ARG A 111 -8.84 3.91 7.18
CA ARG A 111 -8.44 3.77 8.57
C ARG A 111 -7.28 4.69 8.93
N ALA A 112 -6.28 4.79 8.06
CA ALA A 112 -5.16 5.71 8.26
C ALA A 112 -5.60 7.19 8.38
N VAL A 113 -6.69 7.57 7.69
CA VAL A 113 -7.28 8.92 7.77
C VAL A 113 -8.12 9.10 9.05
N LEU A 114 -8.88 8.08 9.46
CA LEU A 114 -9.85 8.19 10.57
C LEU A 114 -9.25 7.92 11.95
N GLU A 115 -8.14 7.19 12.03
CA GLU A 115 -7.46 6.80 13.28
C GLU A 115 -6.03 7.35 13.32
N PRO A 116 -5.81 8.66 13.09
CA PRO A 116 -4.49 9.19 12.76
C PRO A 116 -3.48 9.00 13.90
N SER A 117 -2.36 8.34 13.60
CA SER A 117 -1.13 8.38 14.38
C SER A 117 -0.02 9.06 13.57
N GLU A 118 1.07 9.50 14.22
CA GLU A 118 2.20 10.14 13.51
C GLU A 118 2.75 9.26 12.38
N GLU A 119 2.76 7.95 12.57
CA GLU A 119 3.22 6.98 11.57
C GLU A 119 2.28 6.90 10.37
N GLN A 120 0.96 6.96 10.58
CA GLN A 120 -0.05 6.87 9.52
C GLN A 120 -0.10 8.12 8.63
N LEU A 121 0.28 9.27 9.18
CA LEU A 121 0.39 10.53 8.44
C LEU A 121 1.51 10.51 7.40
N SER A 122 2.55 9.68 7.57
CA SER A 122 3.66 9.59 6.62
C SER A 122 3.21 9.11 5.23
N MET A 123 2.40 8.06 5.18
CA MET A 123 1.81 7.55 3.94
C MET A 123 0.89 8.59 3.29
N LEU A 124 0.02 9.24 4.07
CA LEU A 124 -0.89 10.27 3.55
C LEU A 124 -0.11 11.45 2.97
N THR A 125 0.97 11.86 3.63
CA THR A 125 1.86 12.91 3.13
C THR A 125 2.50 12.51 1.80
N ALA A 126 2.96 11.27 1.68
CA ALA A 126 3.52 10.75 0.42
C ALA A 126 2.49 10.74 -0.71
N LEU A 127 1.25 10.31 -0.45
CA LEU A 127 0.16 10.34 -1.43
C LEU A 127 -0.20 11.76 -1.85
N ILE A 128 -0.28 12.70 -0.89
CA ILE A 128 -0.53 14.12 -1.18
C ILE A 128 0.59 14.70 -2.04
N GLN A 129 1.84 14.41 -1.69
CA GLN A 129 2.99 14.89 -2.45
C GLN A 129 2.98 14.35 -3.89
N LEU A 130 2.69 13.06 -4.06
CA LEU A 130 2.49 12.47 -5.39
C LEU A 130 1.38 13.18 -6.16
N THR A 131 0.23 13.46 -5.56
CA THR A 131 -0.84 14.19 -6.27
C THR A 131 -0.44 15.62 -6.63
N ARG A 132 0.41 16.28 -5.82
CA ARG A 132 0.88 17.65 -6.09
C ARG A 132 1.88 17.70 -7.23
N ASP A 133 2.80 16.74 -7.29
CA ASP A 133 3.88 16.70 -8.28
C ASP A 133 3.35 16.31 -9.68
N GLU A 134 2.11 15.84 -9.77
CA GLU A 134 1.46 15.39 -11.00
C GLU A 134 0.51 16.43 -11.64
N VAL A 135 0.37 17.63 -11.04
CA VAL A 135 -0.45 18.76 -11.53
C VAL A 135 0.40 19.86 -12.16
#